data_AF-A0A7Y9DZV9-F1
#
_entry.id   AF-A0A7Y9DZV9-F1
#
_cell.length_a   1.000
_cell.length_b   1.000
_cell.length_c   1.000
_cell.angle_alpha   90.00
_cell.angle_beta   90.00
_cell.angle_gamma   90.00
#
_symmetry.space_group_name_H-M   'P 1'
#
loop_
_entity.id
_entity.type
_entity.pdbx_description
1 polymer ?
#
loop_
_entity_poly.entity_id
_entity_poly.type
_entity_poly.pdbx_seq_one_letter_code
_entity_poly.pdbx_strand_id
1 'polypeptide(L)' 'MDHPTGPLVRSASVELRRTVDAAVGPRYDTAFLRLDLLLTTPEARCDCPDCLIETDRRRIAILASLPRP' A
#
# COMPACT_ATOMS: atom_id res chain seq x y z
N MET A 1 -4.27 -25.24 -14.30
CA MET A 1 -4.97 -24.05 -13.80
C MET A 1 -4.32 -22.85 -14.46
N ASP A 2 -4.66 -22.59 -15.72
CA ASP A 2 -4.24 -21.41 -16.47
C ASP A 2 -4.63 -20.16 -15.70
N HIS A 3 -3.63 -19.46 -15.16
CA HIS A 3 -3.84 -18.11 -14.68
C HIS A 3 -4.03 -17.22 -15.90
N PRO A 4 -5.15 -16.50 -16.04
CA PRO A 4 -5.27 -15.45 -17.02
C PRO A 4 -4.44 -14.25 -16.53
N THR A 5 -3.11 -14.40 -16.50
CA THR A 5 -2.17 -13.30 -16.22
C THR A 5 -2.03 -12.47 -17.49
N GLY A 6 -3.17 -11.99 -17.99
CA GLY A 6 -3.26 -11.27 -19.25
C GLY A 6 -2.93 -9.78 -19.10
N PRO A 7 -2.68 -9.08 -20.23
CA PRO A 7 -2.61 -7.62 -20.32
C PRO A 7 -3.81 -6.90 -19.68
N LEU A 8 -4.96 -7.58 -19.61
CA LEU A 8 -6.22 -7.13 -19.01
C LEU A 8 -6.14 -6.91 -17.49
N VAL A 9 -5.41 -7.76 -16.76
CA VAL A 9 -5.22 -7.59 -15.32
C VAL A 9 -4.32 -6.38 -15.04
N ARG A 10 -3.28 -6.20 -15.86
CA ARG A 10 -2.39 -5.02 -15.79
C ARG A 10 -3.12 -3.72 -16.11
N SER A 11 -4.04 -3.72 -17.07
CA SER A 11 -4.80 -2.52 -17.46
C SER A 11 -5.84 -2.15 -16.41
N ALA A 12 -6.54 -3.13 -15.82
CA ALA A 12 -7.44 -2.89 -14.69
C ALA A 12 -6.71 -2.29 -13.47
N SER A 13 -5.49 -2.75 -13.16
CA SER A 13 -4.67 -2.14 -12.10
C SER A 13 -4.24 -0.71 -12.40
N VAL A 14 -3.96 -0.36 -13.66
CA VAL A 14 -3.57 1.01 -14.06
C VAL A 14 -4.76 1.96 -14.03
N GLU A 15 -5.93 1.50 -14.46
CA GLU A 15 -7.16 2.31 -14.45
C GLU A 15 -7.61 2.59 -13.02
N LEU A 16 -7.60 1.58 -12.15
CA LEU A 16 -7.87 1.74 -10.72
C LEU A 16 -6.88 2.71 -10.05
N ARG A 17 -5.58 2.60 -10.37
CA ARG A 17 -4.54 3.52 -9.89
C ARG A 17 -4.85 4.97 -10.26
N ARG A 18 -5.22 5.22 -11.52
CA ARG A 18 -5.57 6.58 -12.00
C ARG A 18 -6.82 7.14 -11.33
N THR A 19 -7.83 6.31 -11.08
CA THR A 19 -9.05 6.75 -10.38
C THR A 19 -8.75 7.15 -8.94
N VAL A 20 -7.90 6.38 -8.24
CA VAL A 20 -7.46 6.71 -6.88
C VAL A 20 -6.59 7.97 -6.87
N ASP A 21 -5.63 8.09 -7.78
CA ASP A 21 -4.78 9.28 -7.93
C ASP A 21 -5.59 10.56 -8.15
N ALA A 22 -6.64 10.49 -8.97
CA ALA A 22 -7.52 11.63 -9.26
C ALA A 22 -8.41 12.03 -8.07
N ALA A 23 -8.83 11.06 -7.25
CA ALA A 23 -9.72 11.29 -6.11
C ALA A 23 -8.98 11.80 -4.86
N VAL A 24 -7.74 11.35 -4.64
CA VAL A 24 -7.00 11.60 -3.38
C VAL A 24 -5.76 12.47 -3.58
N GLY A 25 -5.32 12.66 -4.83
CA GLY A 25 -4.11 13.40 -5.19
C GLY A 25 -2.84 12.54 -5.14
N PRO A 26 -1.82 12.87 -5.96
CA PRO A 26 -0.70 11.98 -6.27
C PRO A 26 0.24 11.67 -5.09
N ARG A 27 0.25 12.52 -4.05
CA ARG A 27 1.09 12.33 -2.85
C ARG A 27 0.44 11.41 -1.81
N TYR A 28 -0.90 11.42 -1.75
CA TYR A 28 -1.65 10.53 -0.86
C TYR A 28 -1.64 9.08 -1.35
N ASP A 29 -1.60 8.86 -2.67
CA ASP A 29 -1.51 7.53 -3.28
C ASP A 29 -0.24 6.76 -2.86
N THR A 30 0.93 7.41 -2.91
CA THR A 30 2.19 6.73 -2.56
C THR A 30 2.24 6.29 -1.09
N ALA A 31 1.70 7.09 -0.17
CA ALA A 31 1.65 6.71 1.24
C ALA A 31 0.63 5.60 1.47
N PHE A 32 -0.53 5.66 0.81
CA PHE A 32 -1.56 4.62 0.91
C PHE A 32 -1.04 3.27 0.42
N LEU A 33 -0.38 3.22 -0.74
CA LEU A 33 0.25 2.00 -1.25
C LEU A 33 1.37 1.47 -0.35
N ARG A 34 2.18 2.35 0.24
CA ARG A 34 3.22 1.92 1.20
C ARG A 34 2.60 1.31 2.45
N LEU A 35 1.47 1.83 2.92
CA LEU A 35 0.72 1.27 4.04
C LEU A 35 0.08 -0.07 3.66
N ASP A 36 -0.55 -0.16 2.50
CA ASP A 36 -1.17 -1.41 2.02
C ASP A 36 -0.14 -2.52 1.84
N LEU A 37 1.02 -2.21 1.24
CA LEU A 37 2.14 -3.15 1.12
C LEU A 37 2.70 -3.56 2.47
N LEU A 38 2.80 -2.63 3.43
CA LEU A 38 3.24 -2.96 4.79
C LEU A 38 2.27 -3.93 5.46
N LEU A 39 0.96 -3.68 5.36
CA LEU A 39 -0.07 -4.50 6.01
C LEU A 39 -0.27 -5.88 5.34
N THR A 40 0.22 -6.04 4.11
CA THR A 40 0.15 -7.32 3.40
C THR A 40 1.37 -8.22 3.63
N THR A 41 2.43 -7.74 4.29
CA THR A 41 3.61 -8.58 4.58
C THR A 41 3.33 -9.65 5.65
N PRO A 42 4.10 -10.75 5.66
CA PRO A 42 3.98 -11.76 6.71
C PRO A 42 4.17 -11.20 8.13
N GLU A 43 5.07 -10.23 8.30
CA GLU A 43 5.38 -9.61 9.58
C GLU A 43 4.18 -8.82 10.11
N ALA A 44 3.45 -8.09 9.25
CA ALA A 44 2.26 -7.37 9.67
C ALA A 44 1.08 -8.28 10.06
N ARG A 45 1.11 -9.55 9.64
CA ARG A 45 0.12 -10.57 10.02
C ARG A 45 0.52 -11.36 11.27
N CYS A 46 1.72 -11.10 11.80
CA CYS A 46 2.25 -11.78 12.98
C CYS A 46 1.93 -10.98 14.23
N ASP A 47 1.29 -11.63 15.21
CA ASP A 47 0.88 -11.00 16.47
C ASP A 47 2.00 -10.98 17.55
N CYS A 48 3.23 -11.36 17.20
CA CYS A 48 4.31 -11.32 18.18
C CYS A 48 4.71 -9.86 18.49
N PRO A 49 5.16 -9.55 19.73
CA PRO A 49 5.45 -8.19 20.14
C PRO A 49 6.44 -7.46 19.23
N ASP A 50 7.48 -8.16 18.75
CA ASP A 50 8.51 -7.58 17.89
C ASP A 50 7.94 -7.18 16.52
N CYS A 51 7.09 -8.02 15.93
CA CYS A 51 6.44 -7.74 14.65
C CYS A 51 5.46 -6.57 14.76
N LEU A 52 4.70 -6.48 15.86
CA LEU A 52 3.79 -5.36 16.11
C LEU A 52 4.56 -4.04 16.24
N ILE A 53 5.66 -4.02 17.00
CA ILE A 53 6.50 -2.83 17.20
C ILE A 53 7.12 -2.37 15.87
N GLU A 54 7.72 -3.28 15.11
CA GLU A 54 8.36 -2.94 13.83
C GLU A 54 7.34 -2.46 12.78
N THR A 55 6.17 -3.10 12.73
CA THR A 55 5.08 -2.71 11.82
C THR A 55 4.55 -1.31 12.17
N ASP A 56 4.33 -1.02 13.45
CA ASP A 56 3.90 0.31 13.89
C ASP A 56 4.97 1.39 13.62
N ARG A 57 6.24 1.07 13.86
CA ARG A 57 7.36 1.97 13.55
C ARG A 57 7.39 2.35 12.06
N ARG A 58 7.23 1.37 11.16
CA ARG A 58 7.18 1.59 9.71
C ARG A 58 5.95 2.38 9.31
N ARG A 59 4.78 2.08 9.89
CA ARG A 59 3.54 2.83 9.69
C ARG A 59 3.72 4.31 10.02
N ILE A 60 4.28 4.61 11.19
CA ILE A 60 4.55 5.99 11.65
C ILE A 60 5.51 6.70 10.69
N ALA A 61 6.58 6.03 10.24
CA ALA A 61 7.53 6.61 9.29
C ALA A 61 6.87 6.96 7.93
N ILE A 62 5.97 6.11 7.43
CA ILE A 62 5.21 6.38 6.20
C ILE A 62 4.31 7.60 6.40
N LEU A 63 3.56 7.65 7.50
CA LEU A 63 2.67 8.78 7.80
C LEU A 63 3.44 10.10 8.01
N ALA A 64 4.60 10.05 8.66
CA ALA A 64 5.45 11.22 8.88
C ALA A 64 6.07 11.77 7.57
N SER A 65 6.14 10.96 6.51
CA SER A 65 6.63 11.39 5.19
C SER A 65 5.60 12.15 4.36
N LEU A 66 4.34 12.23 4.83
CA LEU A 66 3.28 12.97 4.16
C LEU A 66 3.52 14.48 4.26
N PRO A 67 3.19 15.24 3.19
CA PRO A 67 3.14 16.69 3.28
C PRO A 67 2.18 17.10 4.39
N ARG A 68 2.60 18.01 5.26
CA ARG A 68 1.68 18.61 6.23
C ARG A 68 0.67 19.46 5.46
N PRO A 69 -0.61 19.48 5.90
CA PRO A 69 -1.60 20.39 5.34
C PRO A 69 -1.14 21.86 5.46
#